data_AF-A0A961BXV7-F1
#
_entry.id   AF-A0A961BXV7-F1
#
_cell.length_a   1.000
_cell.length_b   1.000
_cell.length_c   1.000
_cell.angle_alpha   90.00
_cell.angle_beta   90.00
_cell.angle_gamma   90.00
#
_symmetry.space_group_name_H-M   'P 1'
#
loop_
_entity.id
_entity.type
_entity.pdbx_description
1 polymer ?
#
loop_
_entity_poly.entity_id
_entity_poly.type
_entity_poly.pdbx_seq_one_letter_code
_entity_poly.pdbx_strand_id
1 'polypeptide(L)'
;PERTAATLADARERLARSTLGPTAAVACSARTGEGLDAVRAALGALLVGLPPPDPATRVRLWVDRSFTIKGAGTVVTGTLAAGTLSVGDELELAASPTGSRRVRVRGLQSLEQPREQVTPTARVAVNLRGVEAGEVRRGDALLTPGAWRRTATLDGQLGRAAHDLPERLMMHVGTAAVPVRIRPLAGTAARLTLAAELALVPGDRALLRDPGAASALGGAPRSPSVVDASIGPLAQALTSVLIVDADPPELRRRGAAAARGARVSAADGRLDLTAEVARRGHLAVPTAVALGLPDVAGPGVPNGLRRVADHYVAQPIWDRWVALLREVVTARAAADPLDPRLPFEAARAALNLPDLRLVAPLAQAAGLTVDEGRVALPGVASALGPAEAGLRAIEERLAADPFAAPEADELAAAGLGPRQLAAAARAGRLLRLPGEVVVQPIAAAQAMVVLARLPQPFTLSQARDALGTTRRVAVPLLEHLDGRGWTRRVDGQLREVVR
;
A
#
# COMPACT_ATOMS: atom_id res chain seq x y z
N PRO A 1 44.27 -16.40 40.78
CA PRO A 1 44.09 -15.02 41.31
C PRO A 1 45.20 -14.05 40.86
N GLU A 2 46.47 -14.43 41.01
CA GLU A 2 47.63 -13.53 40.80
C GLU A 2 47.73 -12.96 39.37
N ARG A 3 47.28 -13.71 38.36
CA ARG A 3 47.28 -13.25 36.95
C ARG A 3 46.02 -12.51 36.52
N THR A 4 44.98 -12.44 37.36
CA THR A 4 43.65 -11.92 36.97
C THR A 4 43.73 -10.49 36.43
N ALA A 5 44.46 -9.60 37.12
CA ALA A 5 44.61 -8.21 36.69
C ALA A 5 45.34 -8.09 35.34
N ALA A 6 46.44 -8.82 35.17
CA ALA A 6 47.22 -8.82 33.92
C ALA A 6 46.42 -9.38 32.73
N THR A 7 45.71 -10.49 32.92
CA THR A 7 44.86 -11.10 31.88
C THR A 7 43.68 -10.20 31.52
N LEU A 8 43.06 -9.53 32.51
CA LEU A 8 41.99 -8.58 32.25
C LEU A 8 42.47 -7.37 31.45
N ALA A 9 43.65 -6.84 31.76
CA ALA A 9 44.26 -5.74 31.01
C ALA A 9 44.54 -6.13 29.55
N ASP A 10 45.18 -7.29 29.31
CA ASP A 10 45.44 -7.82 27.97
C ASP A 10 44.13 -8.04 27.18
N ALA A 11 43.11 -8.62 27.81
CA ALA A 11 41.80 -8.80 27.17
C ALA A 11 41.15 -7.47 26.77
N ARG A 12 41.23 -6.44 27.63
CA ARG A 12 40.70 -5.10 27.33
C ARG A 12 41.46 -4.44 26.18
N GLU A 13 42.79 -4.54 26.15
CA GLU A 13 43.62 -3.99 25.08
C GLU A 13 43.31 -4.68 23.73
N ARG A 14 43.13 -6.01 23.72
CA ARG A 14 42.72 -6.75 22.52
C ARG A 14 41.34 -6.33 22.02
N LEU A 15 40.35 -6.21 22.91
CA LEU A 15 39.00 -5.79 22.55
C LEU A 15 38.96 -4.33 22.07
N ALA A 16 39.74 -3.44 22.69
CA ALA A 16 39.84 -2.04 22.31
C ALA A 16 40.38 -1.84 20.88
N ARG A 17 41.20 -2.77 20.38
CA ARG A 17 41.69 -2.78 18.98
C ARG A 17 40.68 -3.32 17.97
N SER A 18 39.56 -3.87 18.43
CA SER A 18 38.49 -4.38 17.57
C SER A 18 37.42 -3.31 17.31
N THR A 19 36.43 -3.64 16.46
CA THR A 19 35.26 -2.78 16.23
C THR A 19 34.35 -2.63 17.46
N LEU A 20 34.55 -3.42 18.51
CA LEU A 20 33.85 -3.28 19.80
C LEU A 20 34.38 -2.09 20.62
N GLY A 21 35.60 -1.63 20.34
CA GLY A 21 36.23 -0.52 21.04
C GLY A 21 36.42 -0.77 22.54
N PRO A 22 36.63 0.30 23.33
CA PRO A 22 36.79 0.20 24.77
C PRO A 22 35.52 -0.33 25.44
N THR A 23 35.64 -1.43 26.18
CA THR A 23 34.51 -2.08 26.87
C THR A 23 34.76 -2.20 28.37
N ALA A 24 33.67 -2.19 29.14
CA ALA A 24 33.70 -2.56 30.56
C ALA A 24 34.02 -4.05 30.67
N ALA A 25 34.89 -4.41 31.62
CA ALA A 25 35.31 -5.79 31.82
C ALA A 25 35.34 -6.10 33.32
N VAL A 26 34.80 -7.26 33.68
CA VAL A 26 34.71 -7.73 35.08
C VAL A 26 35.31 -9.13 35.14
N ALA A 27 36.24 -9.34 36.07
CA ALA A 27 36.73 -10.68 36.39
C ALA A 27 35.76 -11.35 37.39
N CYS A 28 35.39 -12.60 37.13
CA CYS A 28 34.55 -13.38 38.03
C CYS A 28 34.91 -14.87 37.99
N SER A 29 34.42 -15.62 38.96
CA SER A 29 34.54 -17.07 39.04
C SER A 29 33.16 -17.68 39.25
N ALA A 30 32.63 -18.37 38.24
CA ALA A 30 31.34 -19.06 38.34
C ALA A 30 31.34 -20.17 39.39
N ARG A 31 32.51 -20.73 39.73
CA ARG A 31 32.66 -21.81 40.73
C ARG A 31 32.62 -21.28 42.17
N THR A 32 33.30 -20.15 42.43
CA THR A 32 33.41 -19.60 43.79
C THR A 32 32.40 -18.49 44.07
N GLY A 33 31.76 -17.93 43.03
CA GLY A 33 30.85 -16.80 43.14
C GLY A 33 31.55 -15.43 43.17
N GLU A 34 32.88 -15.41 43.27
CA GLU A 34 33.66 -14.17 43.31
C GLU A 34 33.40 -13.32 42.06
N GLY A 35 33.14 -12.03 42.25
CA GLY A 35 32.91 -11.06 41.16
C GLY A 35 31.53 -11.16 40.48
N LEU A 36 30.65 -12.10 40.86
CA LEU A 36 29.33 -12.21 40.24
C LEU A 36 28.42 -11.01 40.53
N ASP A 37 28.54 -10.37 41.70
CA ASP A 37 27.81 -9.13 41.97
C ASP A 37 28.27 -7.98 41.09
N ALA A 38 29.58 -7.89 40.80
CA ALA A 38 30.10 -6.92 39.86
C ALA A 38 29.61 -7.19 38.43
N VAL A 39 29.48 -8.47 38.04
CA VAL A 39 28.86 -8.84 36.75
C VAL A 39 27.40 -8.41 36.70
N ARG A 40 26.61 -8.69 37.75
CA ARG A 40 25.20 -8.24 37.86
C ARG A 40 25.07 -6.73 37.74
N ALA A 41 25.92 -5.98 38.46
CA ALA A 41 25.94 -4.52 38.40
C ALA A 41 26.31 -4.00 37.00
N ALA A 42 27.34 -4.59 36.36
CA ALA A 42 27.75 -4.21 35.01
C ALA A 42 26.67 -4.50 33.96
N LEU A 43 25.97 -5.63 34.07
CA LEU A 43 24.82 -5.95 33.21
C LEU A 43 23.66 -4.96 33.45
N GLY A 44 23.38 -4.60 34.70
CA GLY A 44 22.38 -3.58 35.03
C GLY A 44 22.70 -2.22 34.39
N ALA A 45 23.94 -1.76 34.51
CA ALA A 45 24.40 -0.52 33.89
C ALA A 45 24.33 -0.57 32.35
N LEU A 46 24.68 -1.71 31.75
CA LEU A 46 24.54 -1.92 30.30
C LEU A 46 23.08 -1.78 29.86
N LEU A 47 22.14 -2.42 30.57
CA LEU A 47 20.73 -2.39 30.24
C LEU A 47 20.14 -0.97 30.36
N VAL A 48 20.53 -0.20 31.38
CA VAL A 48 20.10 1.20 31.55
C VAL A 48 20.62 2.09 30.42
N GLY A 49 21.79 1.78 29.84
CA GLY A 49 22.37 2.54 28.74
C GLY A 49 21.80 2.20 27.35
N LEU A 50 20.98 1.16 27.22
CA LEU A 50 20.37 0.79 25.93
C LEU A 50 19.16 1.67 25.61
N PRO A 51 18.91 1.99 24.33
CA PRO A 51 17.69 2.65 23.94
C PRO A 51 16.48 1.76 24.29
N PRO A 52 15.40 2.32 24.86
CA PRO A 52 14.21 1.55 25.19
C PRO A 52 13.57 1.01 23.90
N PRO A 53 13.14 -0.27 23.86
CA PRO A 53 12.41 -0.79 22.72
C PRO A 53 11.01 -0.16 22.67
N ASP A 54 10.50 0.07 21.46
CA ASP A 54 9.14 0.60 21.27
C ASP A 54 8.11 -0.55 21.27
N PRO A 55 7.21 -0.63 22.26
CA PRO A 55 6.18 -1.67 22.31
C PRO A 55 5.02 -1.43 21.34
N ALA A 56 4.85 -0.21 20.81
CA ALA A 56 3.75 0.17 19.91
C ALA A 56 4.10 0.00 18.43
N THR A 57 5.37 -0.26 18.11
CA THR A 57 5.80 -0.45 16.73
C THR A 57 5.43 -1.82 16.16
N ARG A 58 5.60 -1.99 14.86
CA ARG A 58 5.36 -3.24 14.13
C ARG A 58 6.29 -4.36 14.60
N VAL A 59 5.77 -5.58 14.67
CA VAL A 59 6.50 -6.78 15.06
C VAL A 59 7.26 -7.36 13.87
N ARG A 60 8.54 -7.69 14.09
CA ARG A 60 9.31 -8.67 13.30
C ARG A 60 10.06 -9.59 14.26
N LEU A 61 9.61 -10.83 14.33
CA LEU A 61 10.24 -11.87 15.14
C LEU A 61 10.86 -12.92 14.22
N TRP A 62 12.18 -12.99 14.24
CA TRP A 62 12.93 -14.03 13.53
C TRP A 62 12.79 -15.37 14.26
N VAL A 63 12.36 -16.40 13.54
CA VAL A 63 12.21 -17.76 14.05
C VAL A 63 13.58 -18.43 14.09
N ASP A 64 13.97 -19.00 15.23
CA ASP A 64 15.17 -19.83 15.33
C ASP A 64 14.90 -21.32 15.51
N ARG A 65 13.74 -21.68 16.05
CA ARG A 65 13.29 -23.07 16.21
C ARG A 65 11.79 -23.15 15.97
N SER A 66 11.37 -24.25 15.37
CA SER A 66 9.98 -24.67 15.20
C SER A 66 9.86 -26.12 15.67
N PHE A 67 8.77 -26.43 16.38
CA PHE A 67 8.50 -27.78 16.84
C PHE A 67 7.01 -27.95 17.14
N THR A 68 6.54 -29.19 17.20
CA THR A 68 5.15 -29.50 17.56
C THR A 68 5.09 -29.92 19.03
N ILE A 69 4.15 -29.35 19.78
CA ILE A 69 3.79 -29.83 21.11
C ILE A 69 2.46 -30.60 21.01
N LYS A 70 2.44 -31.83 21.50
CA LYS A 70 1.25 -32.70 21.49
C LYS A 70 0.06 -31.97 22.15
N GLY A 71 -1.05 -31.86 21.42
CA GLY A 71 -2.27 -31.18 21.88
C GLY A 71 -2.28 -29.66 21.70
N ALA A 72 -1.13 -29.00 21.63
CA ALA A 72 -1.06 -27.53 21.47
C ALA A 72 -0.90 -27.10 20.01
N GLY A 73 -0.19 -27.88 19.19
CA GLY A 73 0.09 -27.60 17.78
C GLY A 73 1.52 -27.12 17.55
N THR A 74 1.71 -26.29 16.53
CA THR A 74 3.01 -25.76 16.11
C THR A 74 3.44 -24.61 17.01
N VAL A 75 4.62 -24.72 17.62
CA VAL A 75 5.24 -23.67 18.43
C VAL A 75 6.54 -23.23 17.76
N VAL A 76 6.73 -21.93 17.66
CA VAL A 76 7.97 -21.32 17.19
C VAL A 76 8.60 -20.50 18.30
N THR A 77 9.94 -20.44 18.33
CA THR A 77 10.66 -19.56 19.26
C THR A 77 11.44 -18.49 18.52
N GLY A 78 11.52 -17.31 19.15
CA GLY A 78 12.32 -16.19 18.66
C GLY A 78 12.49 -15.13 19.74
N THR A 79 13.18 -14.05 19.38
CA THR A 79 13.37 -12.90 20.26
C THR A 79 12.53 -11.74 19.73
N LEU A 80 11.60 -11.27 20.54
CA LEU A 80 10.79 -10.08 20.29
C LEU A 80 11.62 -8.84 20.62
N ALA A 81 12.15 -8.18 19.60
CA ALA A 81 13.01 -7.00 19.76
C ALA A 81 12.22 -5.69 19.89
N ALA A 82 11.05 -5.61 19.28
CA ALA A 82 10.16 -4.46 19.29
C ALA A 82 8.72 -4.89 18.98
N GLY A 83 7.76 -4.02 19.29
CA GLY A 83 6.33 -4.31 19.18
C GLY A 83 5.85 -5.26 20.27
N THR A 84 4.54 -5.45 20.34
CA THR A 84 3.88 -6.30 21.35
C THR A 84 3.16 -7.45 20.68
N LEU A 85 3.24 -8.64 21.28
CA LEU A 85 2.48 -9.82 20.87
C LEU A 85 1.40 -10.13 21.91
N SER A 86 0.18 -10.38 21.44
CA SER A 86 -0.95 -10.79 22.29
C SER A 86 -1.57 -12.09 21.78
N VAL A 87 -2.14 -12.88 22.70
CA VAL A 87 -2.92 -14.06 22.31
C VAL A 87 -4.11 -13.63 21.47
N GLY A 88 -4.34 -14.34 20.37
CA GLY A 88 -5.39 -14.03 19.41
C GLY A 88 -4.94 -13.17 18.23
N ASP A 89 -3.75 -12.56 18.27
CA ASP A 89 -3.19 -11.76 17.18
C ASP A 89 -3.12 -12.55 15.87
N GLU A 90 -3.40 -11.87 14.76
CA GLU A 90 -3.11 -12.36 13.43
C GLU A 90 -1.75 -11.81 12.97
N LEU A 91 -0.86 -12.71 12.57
CA LEU A 91 0.47 -12.40 12.07
C LEU A 91 0.66 -12.93 10.65
N GLU A 92 1.64 -12.39 9.96
CA GLU A 92 2.13 -12.92 8.70
C GLU A 92 3.38 -13.75 8.96
N LEU A 93 3.33 -15.05 8.67
CA LEU A 93 4.50 -15.89 8.60
C LEU A 93 5.13 -15.70 7.22
N ALA A 94 6.24 -14.98 7.16
CA ALA A 94 7.09 -14.86 5.97
C ALA A 94 8.06 -16.03 5.94
N ALA A 95 7.70 -17.06 5.19
CA ALA A 95 8.50 -18.24 4.97
C ALA A 95 9.27 -18.15 3.65
N SER A 96 10.53 -18.56 3.67
CA SER A 96 11.40 -18.50 2.49
C SER A 96 11.82 -19.90 2.05
N PRO A 97 11.57 -20.33 0.79
CA PRO A 97 11.08 -19.55 -0.36
C PRO A 97 9.56 -19.57 -0.59
N THR A 98 8.77 -20.22 0.29
CA THR A 98 7.36 -20.57 0.04
C THR A 98 6.37 -19.41 0.04
N GLY A 99 6.78 -18.22 0.47
CA GLY A 99 5.92 -17.03 0.46
C GLY A 99 5.41 -16.66 1.85
N SER A 100 4.43 -15.76 1.89
CA SER A 100 3.81 -15.30 3.13
C SER A 100 2.45 -15.97 3.34
N ARG A 101 2.10 -16.31 4.59
CA ARG A 101 0.75 -16.76 4.95
C ARG A 101 0.29 -16.17 6.28
N ARG A 102 -1.03 -16.00 6.43
CA ARG A 102 -1.63 -15.60 7.71
C ARG A 102 -1.61 -16.76 8.71
N VAL A 103 -1.23 -16.45 9.94
CA VAL A 103 -1.24 -17.37 11.08
C VAL A 103 -1.83 -16.65 12.29
N ARG A 104 -2.41 -17.40 13.22
CA ARG A 104 -3.00 -16.83 14.44
C ARG A 104 -2.27 -17.29 15.69
N VAL A 105 -2.01 -16.39 16.62
CA VAL A 105 -1.42 -16.68 17.92
C VAL A 105 -2.46 -17.37 18.81
N ARG A 106 -2.22 -18.63 19.18
CA ARG A 106 -3.06 -19.39 20.12
C ARG A 106 -2.64 -19.26 21.57
N GLY A 107 -1.37 -18.94 21.80
CA GLY A 107 -0.78 -18.89 23.13
C GLY A 107 0.65 -18.36 23.06
N LEU A 108 1.08 -17.71 24.13
CA LEU A 108 2.43 -17.17 24.28
C LEU A 108 3.06 -17.70 25.56
N GLN A 109 4.37 -17.96 25.51
CA GLN A 109 5.16 -18.20 26.71
C GLN A 109 6.45 -17.38 26.68
N SER A 110 6.86 -16.89 27.84
CA SER A 110 8.15 -16.24 28.06
C SER A 110 8.72 -16.71 29.39
N LEU A 111 10.00 -17.09 29.40
CA LEU A 111 10.66 -17.70 30.56
C LEU A 111 9.86 -18.88 31.15
N GLU A 112 9.39 -19.77 30.27
CA GLU A 112 8.62 -20.98 30.60
C GLU A 112 7.26 -20.72 31.29
N GLN A 113 6.80 -19.46 31.29
CA GLN A 113 5.52 -19.07 31.87
C GLN A 113 4.53 -18.65 30.79
N PRO A 114 3.25 -19.07 30.88
CA PRO A 114 2.20 -18.59 29.98
C PRO A 114 1.99 -17.09 30.15
N ARG A 115 1.72 -16.41 29.04
CA ARG A 115 1.45 -14.97 28.98
C ARG A 115 0.29 -14.70 28.03
N GLU A 116 -0.60 -13.79 28.40
CA GLU A 116 -1.61 -13.25 27.49
C GLU A 116 -1.00 -12.21 26.53
N GLN A 117 0.04 -11.52 26.97
CA GLN A 117 0.74 -10.49 26.22
C GLN A 117 2.24 -10.52 26.56
N VAL A 118 3.08 -10.28 25.56
CA VAL A 118 4.55 -10.20 25.68
C VAL A 118 5.03 -8.91 25.02
N THR A 119 5.73 -8.08 25.79
CA THR A 119 6.37 -6.83 25.36
C THR A 119 7.88 -7.04 25.14
N PRO A 120 8.56 -6.16 24.39
CA PRO A 120 9.99 -6.29 24.12
C PRO A 120 10.83 -5.75 25.29
N THR A 121 12.09 -6.16 25.46
CA THR A 121 12.82 -7.19 24.71
C THR A 121 12.64 -8.54 25.39
N ALA A 122 12.04 -9.52 24.71
CA ALA A 122 11.69 -10.80 25.33
C ALA A 122 11.98 -12.01 24.45
N ARG A 123 12.40 -13.09 25.10
CA ARG A 123 12.44 -14.42 24.48
C ARG A 123 11.04 -15.02 24.54
N VAL A 124 10.45 -15.33 23.39
CA VAL A 124 9.05 -15.78 23.32
C VAL A 124 8.91 -17.08 22.54
N ALA A 125 8.06 -17.96 23.07
CA ALA A 125 7.50 -19.08 22.35
C ALA A 125 6.07 -18.72 21.92
N VAL A 126 5.78 -18.87 20.63
CA VAL A 126 4.50 -18.50 20.03
C VAL A 126 3.85 -19.77 19.51
N ASN A 127 2.69 -20.14 20.07
CA ASN A 127 1.87 -21.22 19.55
C ASN A 127 1.03 -20.68 18.38
N LEU A 128 1.19 -21.28 17.21
CA LEU A 128 0.59 -20.85 15.95
C LEU A 128 -0.53 -21.78 15.50
N ARG A 129 -1.62 -21.19 15.00
CA ARG A 129 -2.65 -21.86 14.22
C ARG A 129 -2.46 -21.57 12.73
N GLY A 130 -2.68 -22.60 11.90
CA GLY A 130 -2.69 -22.47 10.44
C GLY A 130 -1.38 -22.81 9.75
N VAL A 131 -0.44 -23.44 10.46
CA VAL A 131 0.85 -23.89 9.92
C VAL A 131 1.34 -25.13 10.66
N GLU A 132 2.01 -26.04 9.94
CA GLU A 132 2.68 -27.20 10.54
C GLU A 132 4.15 -26.89 10.87
N ALA A 133 4.71 -27.53 11.90
CA ALA A 133 6.07 -27.23 12.36
C ALA A 133 7.14 -27.48 11.28
N GLY A 134 6.95 -28.49 10.42
CA GLY A 134 7.87 -28.80 9.32
C GLY A 134 7.85 -27.77 8.17
N GLU A 135 6.80 -26.94 8.10
CA GLU A 135 6.68 -25.85 7.13
C GLU A 135 7.40 -24.58 7.59
N VAL A 136 7.74 -24.47 8.88
CA VAL A 136 8.45 -23.33 9.46
C VAL A 136 9.90 -23.67 9.69
N ARG A 137 10.81 -22.81 9.24
CA ARG A 137 12.25 -23.01 9.35
C ARG A 137 12.92 -21.87 10.09
N ARG A 138 14.12 -22.16 10.59
CA ARG A 138 15.03 -21.12 11.07
C ARG A 138 15.30 -20.12 9.95
N GLY A 139 15.16 -18.83 10.25
CA GLY A 139 15.31 -17.75 9.30
C GLY A 139 14.00 -17.22 8.72
N ASP A 140 12.89 -17.92 8.93
CA ASP A 140 11.57 -17.35 8.69
C ASP A 140 11.26 -16.26 9.73
N ALA A 141 10.27 -15.42 9.44
CA ALA A 141 9.87 -14.34 10.34
C ALA A 141 8.36 -14.28 10.54
N LEU A 142 7.93 -14.00 11.77
CA LEU A 142 6.58 -13.54 12.08
C LEU A 142 6.55 -12.02 12.02
N LEU A 143 5.65 -11.49 11.21
CA LEU A 143 5.55 -10.07 10.88
C LEU A 143 4.16 -9.53 11.21
N THR A 144 4.07 -8.26 11.59
CA THR A 144 2.80 -7.54 11.56
C THR A 144 2.26 -7.54 10.11
N PRO A 145 1.01 -7.99 9.89
CA PRO A 145 0.35 -8.03 8.59
C PRO A 145 0.50 -6.76 7.75
N GLY A 146 1.04 -6.88 6.54
CA GLY A 146 1.13 -5.77 5.57
C GLY A 146 2.05 -4.60 5.98
N ALA A 147 2.73 -4.70 7.12
CA ALA A 147 3.59 -3.63 7.66
C ALA A 147 5.07 -3.81 7.30
N TRP A 148 5.43 -4.81 6.50
CA TRP A 148 6.81 -5.12 6.14
C TRP A 148 6.93 -5.42 4.65
N ARG A 149 7.93 -4.81 4.00
CA ARG A 149 8.30 -5.17 2.63
C ARG A 149 9.22 -6.38 2.67
N ARG A 150 8.92 -7.37 1.82
CA ARG A 150 9.85 -8.44 1.48
C ARG A 150 10.62 -8.06 0.23
N THR A 151 11.91 -8.34 0.23
CA THR A 151 12.78 -7.98 -0.89
C THR A 151 13.85 -9.03 -1.13
N ALA A 152 14.16 -9.26 -2.40
CA ALA A 152 15.33 -10.02 -2.84
C ALA A 152 16.46 -9.10 -3.34
N THR A 153 16.22 -7.80 -3.52
CA THR A 153 17.24 -6.87 -4.03
C THR A 153 17.31 -5.65 -3.13
N LEU A 154 18.51 -5.37 -2.62
CA LEU A 154 18.75 -4.25 -1.73
C LEU A 154 20.09 -3.59 -2.06
N ASP A 155 20.22 -2.31 -1.75
CA ASP A 155 21.51 -1.62 -1.77
C ASP A 155 22.00 -1.46 -0.32
N GLY A 156 23.29 -1.72 -0.11
CA GLY A 156 23.91 -1.66 1.21
C GLY A 156 25.33 -1.14 1.17
N GLN A 157 25.78 -0.63 2.31
CA GLN A 157 27.14 -0.21 2.57
C GLN A 157 27.89 -1.35 3.27
N LEU A 158 29.00 -1.76 2.67
CA LEU A 158 29.83 -2.87 3.16
C LEU A 158 30.92 -2.35 4.09
N GLY A 159 31.38 -3.21 5.03
CA GLY A 159 32.47 -2.87 5.94
C GLY A 159 33.86 -2.75 5.26
N ARG A 160 33.97 -3.15 3.99
CA ARG A 160 35.17 -3.00 3.14
C ARG A 160 34.77 -2.75 1.70
N ALA A 161 35.72 -2.45 0.83
CA ALA A 161 35.40 -2.12 -0.56
C ALA A 161 34.74 -3.32 -1.28
N ALA A 162 33.69 -3.05 -2.03
CA ALA A 162 32.84 -4.08 -2.62
C ALA A 162 33.56 -4.91 -3.69
N HIS A 163 34.58 -4.33 -4.34
CA HIS A 163 35.37 -5.00 -5.37
C HIS A 163 36.36 -6.03 -4.79
N ASP A 164 36.67 -5.95 -3.50
CA ASP A 164 37.55 -6.92 -2.80
C ASP A 164 36.80 -8.20 -2.43
N LEU A 165 35.48 -8.24 -2.64
CA LEU A 165 34.63 -9.33 -2.20
C LEU A 165 34.32 -10.30 -3.34
N PRO A 166 34.26 -11.61 -3.03
CA PRO A 166 33.67 -12.59 -3.94
C PRO A 166 32.26 -12.18 -4.35
N GLU A 167 31.90 -12.48 -5.59
CA GLU A 167 30.58 -12.18 -6.13
C GLU A 167 29.46 -12.92 -5.39
N ARG A 168 29.74 -14.10 -4.81
CA ARG A 168 28.74 -14.93 -4.10
C ARG A 168 29.18 -15.16 -2.66
N LEU A 169 28.31 -14.82 -1.72
CA LEU A 169 28.56 -14.94 -0.29
C LEU A 169 27.31 -15.48 0.42
N MET A 170 27.46 -15.78 1.71
CA MET A 170 26.38 -16.13 2.61
C MET A 170 26.01 -14.92 3.46
N MET A 171 24.80 -14.40 3.34
CA MET A 171 24.32 -13.30 4.19
C MET A 171 23.60 -13.84 5.42
N HIS A 172 23.98 -13.33 6.59
CA HIS A 172 23.37 -13.63 7.89
C HIS A 172 22.68 -12.38 8.43
N VAL A 173 21.37 -12.49 8.68
CA VAL A 173 20.55 -11.40 9.24
C VAL A 173 19.46 -11.99 10.12
N GLY A 174 19.31 -11.48 11.34
CA GLY A 174 18.48 -12.14 12.36
C GLY A 174 18.93 -13.59 12.56
N THR A 175 18.05 -14.54 12.32
CA THR A 175 18.35 -15.99 12.35
C THR A 175 18.55 -16.60 10.96
N ALA A 176 18.33 -15.81 9.90
CA ALA A 176 18.38 -16.24 8.52
C ALA A 176 19.82 -16.34 7.99
N ALA A 177 20.04 -17.30 7.09
CA ALA A 177 21.27 -17.46 6.33
C ALA A 177 20.89 -17.66 4.86
N VAL A 178 21.08 -16.65 4.01
CA VAL A 178 20.59 -16.66 2.61
C VAL A 178 21.72 -16.35 1.62
N PRO A 179 21.91 -17.18 0.56
CA PRO A 179 22.94 -16.91 -0.44
C PRO A 179 22.69 -15.56 -1.08
N VAL A 180 23.76 -14.80 -1.28
CA VAL A 180 23.68 -13.45 -1.83
C VAL A 180 24.71 -13.24 -2.93
N ARG A 181 24.28 -12.59 -4.00
CA ARG A 181 25.14 -12.09 -5.06
C ARG A 181 25.44 -10.62 -4.82
N ILE A 182 26.71 -10.25 -4.84
CA ILE A 182 27.20 -8.88 -4.66
C ILE A 182 27.54 -8.29 -6.02
N ARG A 183 26.96 -7.13 -6.33
CA ARG A 183 27.32 -6.29 -7.47
C ARG A 183 27.89 -4.96 -6.95
N PRO A 184 29.21 -4.72 -7.08
CA PRO A 184 29.81 -3.44 -6.70
C PRO A 184 29.15 -2.25 -7.42
N LEU A 185 28.94 -1.14 -6.70
CA LEU A 185 28.46 0.13 -7.26
C LEU A 185 29.56 1.20 -7.23
N ALA A 186 30.07 1.53 -6.04
CA ALA A 186 31.20 2.44 -5.84
C ALA A 186 31.77 2.31 -4.41
N GLY A 187 33.09 2.17 -4.26
CA GLY A 187 33.72 2.08 -2.93
C GLY A 187 33.15 0.92 -2.10
N THR A 188 32.54 1.24 -0.96
CA THR A 188 31.86 0.28 -0.07
C THR A 188 30.40 0.02 -0.45
N ALA A 189 29.82 0.78 -1.39
CA ALA A 189 28.44 0.57 -1.83
C ALA A 189 28.33 -0.61 -2.80
N ALA A 190 27.35 -1.48 -2.53
CA ALA A 190 27.01 -2.60 -3.40
C ALA A 190 25.49 -2.81 -3.49
N ARG A 191 25.09 -3.40 -4.60
CA ARG A 191 23.78 -4.03 -4.75
C ARG A 191 23.89 -5.50 -4.36
N LEU A 192 22.98 -5.95 -3.51
CA LEU A 192 22.89 -7.31 -3.02
C LEU A 192 21.63 -7.94 -3.61
N THR A 193 21.76 -9.15 -4.17
CA THR A 193 20.65 -9.95 -4.68
C THR A 193 20.59 -11.26 -3.91
N LEU A 194 19.58 -11.40 -3.08
CA LEU A 194 19.32 -12.55 -2.22
C LEU A 194 18.70 -13.68 -3.03
N ALA A 195 19.07 -14.92 -2.73
CA ALA A 195 18.42 -16.10 -3.31
C ALA A 195 16.99 -16.32 -2.80
N ALA A 196 16.59 -15.60 -1.74
CA ALA A 196 15.28 -15.73 -1.12
C ALA A 196 14.85 -14.38 -0.53
N GLU A 197 13.57 -14.03 -0.66
CA GLU A 197 13.07 -12.74 -0.17
C GLU A 197 13.01 -12.70 1.36
N LEU A 198 13.52 -11.60 1.93
CA LEU A 198 13.54 -11.34 3.36
C LEU A 198 12.83 -10.02 3.70
N ALA A 199 12.24 -9.95 4.90
CA ALA A 199 11.62 -8.73 5.41
C ALA A 199 12.69 -7.81 6.01
N LEU A 200 13.28 -6.95 5.17
CA LEU A 200 14.40 -6.08 5.52
C LEU A 200 14.03 -4.61 5.25
N VAL A 201 14.57 -3.72 6.08
CA VAL A 201 14.39 -2.27 5.97
C VAL A 201 15.73 -1.54 6.05
N PRO A 202 15.84 -0.30 5.55
CA PRO A 202 17.01 0.55 5.82
C PRO A 202 17.35 0.60 7.31
N GLY A 203 18.63 0.54 7.62
CA GLY A 203 19.16 0.52 9.00
C GLY A 203 19.42 -0.88 9.55
N ASP A 204 18.85 -1.92 8.92
CA ASP A 204 19.17 -3.30 9.26
C ASP A 204 20.67 -3.59 9.02
N ARG A 205 21.24 -4.38 9.93
CA ARG A 205 22.63 -4.83 9.85
C ARG A 205 22.68 -6.32 9.57
N ALA A 206 23.60 -6.71 8.70
CA ALA A 206 23.85 -8.11 8.36
C ALA A 206 25.35 -8.40 8.31
N LEU A 207 25.68 -9.68 8.29
CA LEU A 207 27.04 -10.18 8.10
C LEU A 207 27.12 -10.97 6.81
N LEU A 208 28.15 -10.72 6.01
CA LEU A 208 28.49 -11.55 4.87
C LEU A 208 29.64 -12.46 5.25
N ARG A 209 29.48 -13.74 4.94
CA ARG A 209 30.48 -14.77 5.14
C ARG A 209 30.85 -15.41 3.80
N ASP A 210 32.13 -15.57 3.56
CA ASP A 210 32.63 -16.42 2.49
C ASP A 210 32.72 -17.87 2.99
N PRO A 211 31.86 -18.79 2.49
CA PRO A 211 31.94 -20.20 2.86
C PRO A 211 33.23 -20.88 2.35
N GLY A 212 33.85 -20.38 1.28
CA GLY A 212 35.05 -20.94 0.67
C GLY A 212 36.35 -20.54 1.37
N ALA A 213 36.37 -19.38 2.04
CA ALA A 213 37.57 -18.86 2.70
C ALA A 213 38.12 -19.79 3.80
N ALA A 214 37.25 -20.49 4.54
CA ALA A 214 37.69 -21.46 5.55
C ALA A 214 38.35 -22.71 4.94
N SER A 215 37.92 -23.11 3.73
CA SER A 215 38.43 -24.29 3.03
C SER A 215 39.75 -24.02 2.29
N ALA A 216 39.98 -22.78 1.85
CA ALA A 216 41.22 -22.34 1.18
C ALA A 216 42.45 -22.29 2.12
N LEU A 217 42.22 -22.36 3.43
CA LEU A 217 43.26 -22.27 4.47
C LEU A 217 43.71 -23.65 5.01
N GLY A 218 43.24 -24.75 4.42
CA GLY A 218 43.81 -26.09 4.67
C GLY A 218 43.53 -26.71 6.04
N GLY A 219 42.46 -26.34 6.76
CA GLY A 219 42.15 -26.88 8.10
C GLY A 219 40.77 -27.49 8.22
N ALA A 220 40.69 -28.74 8.69
CA ALA A 220 39.45 -29.37 9.17
C ALA A 220 38.76 -28.51 10.25
N PRO A 221 37.42 -28.56 10.40
CA PRO A 221 36.69 -27.74 11.36
C PRO A 221 37.08 -28.12 12.79
N ARG A 222 37.99 -27.35 13.40
CA ARG A 222 38.23 -27.41 14.84
C ARG A 222 37.21 -26.53 15.54
N SER A 223 36.55 -27.11 16.55
CA SER A 223 35.68 -26.40 17.48
C SER A 223 36.38 -25.14 18.00
N PRO A 224 35.72 -23.97 18.08
CA PRO A 224 36.37 -22.72 18.46
C PRO A 224 36.72 -22.73 19.94
N SER A 225 37.93 -23.15 20.28
CA SER A 225 38.57 -22.85 21.57
C SER A 225 39.06 -21.40 21.53
N VAL A 226 38.47 -20.58 22.39
CA VAL A 226 38.83 -19.18 22.63
C VAL A 226 40.24 -19.13 23.21
N VAL A 227 41.26 -18.87 22.40
CA VAL A 227 42.51 -18.14 22.73
C VAL A 227 43.52 -18.31 21.60
N ASP A 228 43.31 -17.62 20.48
CA ASP A 228 44.39 -16.83 19.86
C ASP A 228 43.77 -15.85 18.86
N ALA A 229 43.71 -14.58 19.25
CA ALA A 229 43.15 -13.50 18.45
C ALA A 229 44.27 -12.53 18.02
N SER A 230 45.41 -13.06 17.60
CA SER A 230 46.04 -12.48 16.42
C SER A 230 45.01 -12.65 15.30
N ILE A 231 44.57 -11.55 14.70
CA ILE A 231 43.42 -11.51 13.77
C ILE A 231 43.79 -12.33 12.53
N GLY A 232 43.55 -13.64 12.62
CA GLY A 232 43.88 -14.61 11.60
C GLY A 232 42.92 -14.52 10.40
N PRO A 233 43.07 -15.44 9.45
CA PRO A 233 42.36 -15.42 8.16
C PRO A 233 40.82 -15.53 8.24
N LEU A 234 40.24 -15.76 9.44
CA LEU A 234 38.79 -15.65 9.68
C LEU A 234 38.26 -14.22 9.50
N ALA A 235 39.07 -13.19 9.79
CA ALA A 235 38.67 -11.79 9.58
C ALA A 235 38.61 -11.40 8.10
N GLN A 236 39.29 -12.13 7.22
CA GLN A 236 39.19 -11.94 5.77
C GLN A 236 37.90 -12.56 5.20
N ALA A 237 37.29 -13.51 5.90
CA ALA A 237 36.09 -14.24 5.45
C ALA A 237 34.76 -13.56 5.84
N LEU A 238 34.79 -12.48 6.64
CA LEU A 238 33.60 -11.84 7.19
C LEU A 238 33.61 -10.33 6.89
N THR A 239 32.46 -9.78 6.49
CA THR A 239 32.28 -8.33 6.41
C THR A 239 30.87 -7.93 6.85
N SER A 240 30.71 -6.72 7.38
CA SER A 240 29.41 -6.18 7.74
C SER A 240 28.69 -5.57 6.54
N VAL A 241 27.37 -5.50 6.61
CA VAL A 241 26.50 -4.75 5.69
C VAL A 241 25.58 -3.90 6.54
N LEU A 242 25.49 -2.61 6.22
CA LEU A 242 24.39 -1.74 6.60
C LEU A 242 23.43 -1.62 5.41
N ILE A 243 22.18 -2.02 5.58
CA ILE A 243 21.16 -1.90 4.54
C ILE A 243 20.75 -0.44 4.43
N VAL A 244 20.82 0.11 3.22
CA VAL A 244 20.52 1.51 2.93
C VAL A 244 19.19 1.66 2.20
N ASP A 245 18.88 0.72 1.31
CA ASP A 245 17.63 0.76 0.54
C ASP A 245 17.14 -0.67 0.28
N ALA A 246 15.94 -0.98 0.76
CA ALA A 246 15.28 -2.27 0.59
C ALA A 246 14.40 -2.34 -0.69
N ASP A 247 14.28 -1.23 -1.43
CA ASP A 247 13.56 -1.14 -2.70
C ASP A 247 14.32 -0.26 -3.71
N PRO A 248 15.54 -0.68 -4.08
CA PRO A 248 16.43 0.14 -4.85
C PRO A 248 15.97 0.27 -6.31
N PRO A 249 16.16 1.43 -6.96
CA PRO A 249 15.72 1.63 -8.33
C PRO A 249 16.52 0.76 -9.31
N GLU A 250 15.91 0.50 -10.47
CA GLU A 250 16.61 -0.14 -11.58
C GLU A 250 17.71 0.78 -12.15
N LEU A 251 18.83 0.17 -12.53
CA LEU A 251 20.00 0.87 -13.06
C LEU A 251 20.02 0.72 -14.59
N ARG A 252 19.20 1.51 -15.29
CA ARG A 252 18.99 1.37 -16.75
C ARG A 252 19.96 2.19 -17.63
N ARG A 253 20.47 3.31 -17.14
CA ARG A 253 21.27 4.27 -17.94
C ARG A 253 22.76 4.15 -17.64
N ARG A 254 23.62 4.50 -18.61
CA ARG A 254 25.07 4.64 -18.38
C ARG A 254 25.31 5.66 -17.26
N GLY A 255 26.19 5.33 -16.31
CA GLY A 255 26.47 6.16 -15.14
C GLY A 255 25.49 6.01 -13.97
N ALA A 256 24.34 5.35 -14.15
CA ALA A 256 23.35 5.18 -13.06
C ALA A 256 23.93 4.41 -11.86
N ALA A 257 24.76 3.39 -12.10
CA ALA A 257 25.41 2.62 -11.03
C ALA A 257 26.37 3.47 -10.19
N ALA A 258 27.19 4.32 -10.83
CA ALA A 258 28.13 5.19 -10.13
C ALA A 258 27.40 6.28 -9.33
N ALA A 259 26.41 6.94 -9.93
CA ALA A 259 25.57 7.92 -9.24
C ALA A 259 24.83 7.31 -8.04
N ARG A 260 24.35 6.06 -8.19
CA ARG A 260 23.73 5.33 -7.09
C ARG A 260 24.74 4.95 -6.02
N GLY A 261 25.92 4.46 -6.41
CA GLY A 261 27.00 4.13 -5.49
C GLY A 261 27.41 5.31 -4.62
N ALA A 262 27.54 6.51 -5.18
CA ALA A 262 27.84 7.72 -4.42
C ALA A 262 26.76 8.02 -3.36
N ARG A 263 25.47 7.87 -3.69
CA ARG A 263 24.37 8.07 -2.73
C ARG A 263 24.36 7.02 -1.63
N VAL A 264 24.58 5.75 -1.97
CA VAL A 264 24.59 4.64 -1.00
C VAL A 264 25.78 4.77 -0.06
N SER A 265 26.96 5.14 -0.56
CA SER A 265 28.15 5.34 0.27
C SER A 265 28.02 6.51 1.24
N ALA A 266 27.25 7.54 0.89
CA ALA A 266 27.00 8.72 1.73
C ALA A 266 25.82 8.55 2.70
N ALA A 267 25.03 7.48 2.56
CA ALA A 267 23.87 7.25 3.41
C ALA A 267 24.27 6.70 4.79
N ASP A 268 23.52 7.06 5.81
CA ASP A 268 23.70 6.63 7.21
C ASP A 268 22.78 5.45 7.59
N GLY A 269 22.06 4.89 6.61
CA GLY A 269 21.08 3.82 6.80
C GLY A 269 19.71 4.31 7.28
N ARG A 270 19.49 5.61 7.47
CA ARG A 270 18.18 6.16 7.80
C ARG A 270 17.45 6.53 6.51
N LEU A 271 16.18 6.11 6.42
CA LEU A 271 15.32 6.52 5.32
C LEU A 271 14.64 7.86 5.69
N ASP A 272 14.72 8.84 4.80
CA ASP A 272 14.03 10.11 4.93
C ASP A 272 12.77 10.13 4.05
N LEU A 273 11.63 10.46 4.65
CA LEU A 273 10.33 10.46 3.94
C LEU A 273 10.33 11.47 2.79
N THR A 274 10.90 12.65 2.97
CA THR A 274 10.91 13.72 1.95
C THR A 274 11.74 13.32 0.75
N ALA A 275 12.96 12.83 0.99
CA ALA A 275 13.85 12.33 -0.05
C ALA A 275 13.25 11.14 -0.81
N GLU A 276 12.57 10.23 -0.09
CA GLU A 276 11.98 9.04 -0.70
C GLU A 276 10.74 9.37 -1.55
N VAL A 277 9.87 10.25 -1.07
CA VAL A 277 8.72 10.74 -1.85
C VAL A 277 9.20 11.57 -3.04
N ALA A 278 10.20 12.44 -2.88
CA ALA A 278 10.78 13.20 -3.99
C ALA A 278 11.39 12.29 -5.07
N ARG A 279 12.05 11.20 -4.65
CA ARG A 279 12.62 10.20 -5.57
C ARG A 279 11.55 9.48 -6.40
N ARG A 280 10.40 9.15 -5.79
CA ARG A 280 9.32 8.40 -6.44
C ARG A 280 8.24 9.30 -7.06
N GLY A 281 8.21 10.57 -6.71
CA GLY A 281 7.16 11.53 -7.00
C GLY A 281 5.95 11.43 -6.05
N HIS A 282 5.51 10.22 -5.77
CA HIS A 282 4.53 9.91 -4.73
C HIS A 282 4.87 8.57 -4.04
N LEU A 283 4.32 8.35 -2.85
CA LEU A 283 4.49 7.12 -2.09
C LEU A 283 3.22 6.80 -1.32
N ALA A 284 2.66 5.60 -1.51
CA ALA A 284 1.53 5.14 -0.70
C ALA A 284 1.97 4.98 0.77
N VAL A 285 1.14 5.41 1.71
CA VAL A 285 1.39 5.33 3.15
C VAL A 285 1.72 3.89 3.60
N PRO A 286 0.97 2.84 3.18
CA PRO A 286 1.32 1.46 3.53
C PRO A 286 2.71 1.06 3.04
N THR A 287 3.13 1.53 1.85
CA THR A 287 4.47 1.26 1.32
C THR A 287 5.54 2.00 2.12
N ALA A 288 5.29 3.24 2.53
CA ALA A 288 6.21 3.99 3.40
C ALA A 288 6.43 3.26 4.73
N VAL A 289 5.35 2.81 5.37
CA VAL A 289 5.39 2.02 6.61
C VAL A 289 6.14 0.71 6.41
N ALA A 290 5.90 0.01 5.31
CA ALA A 290 6.57 -1.23 4.95
C ALA A 290 8.09 -1.06 4.71
N LEU A 291 8.52 0.13 4.30
CA LEU A 291 9.94 0.52 4.16
C LEU A 291 10.55 1.01 5.48
N GLY A 292 9.76 1.13 6.54
CA GLY A 292 10.21 1.52 7.87
C GLY A 292 10.05 3.00 8.21
N LEU A 293 9.34 3.78 7.39
CA LEU A 293 8.98 5.15 7.71
C LEU A 293 7.76 5.20 8.63
N PRO A 294 7.66 6.18 9.54
CA PRO A 294 6.45 6.39 10.34
C PRO A 294 5.28 6.88 9.47
N ASP A 295 4.04 6.49 9.82
CA ASP A 295 2.84 7.13 9.26
C ASP A 295 2.65 8.49 9.94
N VAL A 296 3.04 9.55 9.23
CA VAL A 296 2.86 10.94 9.65
C VAL A 296 1.61 11.53 9.00
N ALA A 297 0.80 12.26 9.79
CA ALA A 297 -0.41 12.92 9.32
C ALA A 297 -0.53 14.34 9.91
N GLY A 298 -1.39 15.17 9.29
CA GLY A 298 -1.66 16.54 9.73
C GLY A 298 -0.38 17.39 9.78
N PRO A 299 -0.11 18.12 10.89
CA PRO A 299 1.05 18.99 11.01
C PRO A 299 2.40 18.24 11.04
N GLY A 300 2.39 16.91 11.17
CA GLY A 300 3.60 16.08 11.11
C GLY A 300 4.10 15.79 9.69
N VAL A 301 3.34 16.14 8.65
CA VAL A 301 3.78 15.96 7.25
C VAL A 301 4.87 16.99 6.93
N PRO A 302 6.06 16.59 6.45
CA PRO A 302 7.14 17.51 6.13
C PRO A 302 6.76 18.58 5.10
N ASN A 303 7.37 19.76 5.22
CA ASN A 303 7.22 20.84 4.25
C ASN A 303 7.60 20.36 2.83
N GLY A 304 6.79 20.72 1.84
CA GLY A 304 6.97 20.29 0.45
C GLY A 304 6.35 18.92 0.13
N LEU A 305 5.76 18.24 1.11
CA LEU A 305 4.91 17.07 0.90
C LEU A 305 3.45 17.36 1.24
N ARG A 306 2.55 16.60 0.62
CA ARG A 306 1.14 16.53 1.00
C ARG A 306 0.74 15.09 1.25
N ARG A 307 -0.09 14.85 2.27
CA ARG A 307 -0.78 13.57 2.45
C ARG A 307 -2.23 13.71 1.99
N VAL A 308 -2.59 13.00 0.92
CA VAL A 308 -3.94 13.00 0.35
C VAL A 308 -4.40 11.55 0.25
N ALA A 309 -5.55 11.23 0.86
CA ALA A 309 -5.95 9.85 1.14
C ALA A 309 -4.78 9.07 1.79
N ASP A 310 -4.39 7.94 1.21
CA ASP A 310 -3.29 7.10 1.69
C ASP A 310 -2.00 7.31 0.88
N HIS A 311 -1.74 8.53 0.41
CA HIS A 311 -0.55 8.84 -0.39
C HIS A 311 0.15 10.10 0.09
N TYR A 312 1.48 10.00 0.23
CA TYR A 312 2.37 11.14 0.25
C TYR A 312 2.70 11.55 -1.18
N VAL A 313 2.57 12.84 -1.50
CA VAL A 313 2.83 13.39 -2.84
C VAL A 313 3.78 14.58 -2.69
N ALA A 314 4.84 14.59 -3.50
CA ALA A 314 5.73 15.75 -3.56
C ALA A 314 5.00 16.94 -4.19
N GLN A 315 5.16 18.14 -3.61
CA GLN A 315 4.51 19.36 -4.09
C GLN A 315 4.67 19.59 -5.61
N PRO A 316 5.86 19.43 -6.24
CA PRO A 316 5.99 19.62 -7.69
C PRO A 316 5.19 18.61 -8.54
N ILE A 317 4.94 17.41 -8.01
CA ILE A 317 4.13 16.40 -8.69
C ILE A 317 2.64 16.71 -8.54
N TRP A 318 2.24 17.16 -7.36
CA TRP A 318 0.88 17.63 -7.11
C TRP A 318 0.51 18.77 -8.07
N ASP A 319 1.36 19.79 -8.16
CA ASP A 319 1.12 20.96 -9.02
C ASP A 319 1.04 20.57 -10.51
N ARG A 320 1.86 19.61 -10.93
CA ARG A 320 1.78 19.03 -12.28
C ARG A 320 0.46 18.32 -12.53
N TRP A 321 -0.02 17.52 -11.59
CA TRP A 321 -1.31 16.84 -11.71
C TRP A 321 -2.48 17.82 -11.74
N VAL A 322 -2.43 18.88 -10.93
CA VAL A 322 -3.43 19.96 -10.94
C VAL A 322 -3.50 20.63 -12.30
N ALA A 323 -2.35 21.02 -12.87
CA ALA A 323 -2.28 21.65 -14.18
C ALA A 323 -2.80 20.70 -15.29
N LEU A 324 -2.35 19.45 -15.29
CA LEU A 324 -2.74 18.45 -16.30
C LEU A 324 -4.23 18.10 -16.22
N LEU A 325 -4.81 17.98 -15.01
CA LEU A 325 -6.26 17.73 -14.87
C LEU A 325 -7.07 18.86 -15.51
N ARG A 326 -6.69 20.11 -15.23
CA ARG A 326 -7.37 21.27 -15.80
C ARG A 326 -7.25 21.31 -17.32
N GLU A 327 -6.08 21.00 -17.85
CA GLU A 327 -5.83 20.91 -19.30
C GLU A 327 -6.73 19.85 -19.95
N VAL A 328 -6.74 18.62 -19.41
CA VAL A 328 -7.53 17.50 -19.95
C VAL A 328 -9.04 17.80 -19.90
N VAL A 329 -9.54 18.37 -18.80
CA VAL A 329 -10.97 18.74 -18.68
C VAL A 329 -11.32 19.88 -19.63
N THR A 330 -10.43 20.85 -19.84
CA THR A 330 -10.64 21.94 -20.81
C THR A 330 -10.68 21.41 -22.24
N ALA A 331 -9.74 20.52 -22.60
CA ALA A 331 -9.72 19.87 -23.91
C ALA A 331 -10.97 19.02 -24.14
N ARG A 332 -11.45 18.28 -23.13
CA ARG A 332 -12.69 17.50 -23.18
C ARG A 332 -13.91 18.39 -23.45
N ALA A 333 -14.01 19.51 -22.73
CA ALA A 333 -15.12 20.45 -22.90
C ALA A 333 -15.15 21.07 -24.30
N ALA A 334 -13.99 21.37 -24.88
CA ALA A 334 -13.88 21.89 -26.24
C ALA A 334 -14.18 20.82 -27.31
N ALA A 335 -13.71 19.58 -27.11
CA ALA A 335 -13.85 18.50 -28.08
C ALA A 335 -15.25 17.86 -28.09
N ASP A 336 -15.96 17.85 -26.98
CA ASP A 336 -17.31 17.26 -26.87
C ASP A 336 -18.25 18.16 -26.04
N PRO A 337 -18.78 19.24 -26.65
CA PRO A 337 -19.72 20.14 -25.97
C PRO A 337 -20.98 19.46 -25.45
N LEU A 338 -21.36 18.30 -26.02
CA LEU A 338 -22.51 17.48 -25.58
C LEU A 338 -22.25 16.73 -24.27
N ASP A 339 -20.98 16.44 -23.96
CA ASP A 339 -20.58 15.81 -22.69
C ASP A 339 -19.24 16.37 -22.21
N PRO A 340 -19.23 17.64 -21.72
CA PRO A 340 -18.01 18.36 -21.37
C PRO A 340 -17.40 17.88 -20.04
N ARG A 341 -18.02 16.89 -19.39
CA ARG A 341 -17.61 16.35 -18.09
C ARG A 341 -16.70 15.14 -18.28
N LEU A 342 -15.67 15.02 -17.45
CA LEU A 342 -14.71 13.93 -17.46
C LEU A 342 -14.99 12.94 -16.32
N PRO A 343 -15.29 11.65 -16.58
CA PRO A 343 -15.42 10.65 -15.53
C PRO A 343 -14.15 10.49 -14.70
N PHE A 344 -14.27 10.17 -13.41
CA PHE A 344 -13.12 10.01 -12.52
C PHE A 344 -12.10 8.97 -13.01
N GLU A 345 -12.56 7.82 -13.52
CA GLU A 345 -11.64 6.81 -14.07
C GLU A 345 -10.89 7.31 -15.30
N ALA A 346 -11.54 8.10 -16.15
CA ALA A 346 -10.88 8.71 -17.30
C ALA A 346 -9.84 9.76 -16.85
N ALA A 347 -10.15 10.55 -15.82
CA ALA A 347 -9.20 11.47 -15.21
C ALA A 347 -7.99 10.74 -14.59
N ARG A 348 -8.25 9.67 -13.81
CA ARG A 348 -7.21 8.83 -13.20
C ARG A 348 -6.28 8.24 -14.26
N ALA A 349 -6.86 7.69 -15.34
CA ALA A 349 -6.10 7.13 -16.45
C ALA A 349 -5.27 8.19 -17.19
N ALA A 350 -5.87 9.34 -17.52
CA ALA A 350 -5.20 10.42 -18.27
C ALA A 350 -3.99 11.00 -17.50
N LEU A 351 -4.09 11.09 -16.17
CA LEU A 351 -3.01 11.60 -15.32
C LEU A 351 -2.05 10.51 -14.82
N ASN A 352 -2.33 9.24 -15.14
CA ASN A 352 -1.65 8.07 -14.60
C ASN A 352 -1.58 8.10 -13.05
N LEU A 353 -2.70 8.44 -12.41
CA LEU A 353 -2.79 8.52 -10.94
C LEU A 353 -2.79 7.12 -10.33
N PRO A 354 -2.12 6.94 -9.17
CA PRO A 354 -2.06 5.65 -8.49
C PRO A 354 -3.38 5.24 -7.83
N ASP A 355 -4.27 6.20 -7.55
CA ASP A 355 -5.51 5.98 -6.80
C ASP A 355 -6.61 6.94 -7.30
N LEU A 356 -7.82 6.42 -7.45
CA LEU A 356 -9.00 7.18 -7.87
C LEU A 356 -9.37 8.27 -6.85
N ARG A 357 -9.11 8.05 -5.56
CA ARG A 357 -9.42 8.97 -4.46
C ARG A 357 -8.63 10.27 -4.54
N LEU A 358 -7.58 10.34 -5.36
CA LEU A 358 -6.81 11.57 -5.62
C LEU A 358 -7.53 12.54 -6.55
N VAL A 359 -8.48 12.06 -7.37
CA VAL A 359 -9.12 12.88 -8.42
C VAL A 359 -9.93 14.03 -7.83
N ALA A 360 -10.75 13.79 -6.80
CA ALA A 360 -11.59 14.84 -6.22
C ALA A 360 -10.77 15.96 -5.54
N PRO A 361 -9.76 15.67 -4.69
CA PRO A 361 -8.87 16.71 -4.15
C PRO A 361 -8.08 17.46 -5.24
N LEU A 362 -7.66 16.77 -6.31
CA LEU A 362 -7.02 17.42 -7.47
C LEU A 362 -7.98 18.35 -8.20
N ALA A 363 -9.23 17.93 -8.43
CA ALA A 363 -10.26 18.74 -9.06
C ALA A 363 -10.52 20.02 -8.27
N GLN A 364 -10.65 19.91 -6.94
CA GLN A 364 -10.79 21.07 -6.06
C GLN A 364 -9.59 22.02 -6.18
N ALA A 365 -8.36 21.50 -6.13
CA ALA A 365 -7.14 22.30 -6.28
C ALA A 365 -7.01 22.94 -7.67
N ALA A 366 -7.55 22.29 -8.71
CA ALA A 366 -7.60 22.82 -10.07
C ALA A 366 -8.70 23.87 -10.30
N GLY A 367 -9.57 24.11 -9.31
CA GLY A 367 -10.74 24.99 -9.45
C GLY A 367 -11.81 24.40 -10.35
N LEU A 368 -11.98 23.07 -10.33
CA LEU A 368 -12.98 22.32 -11.10
C LEU A 368 -14.14 21.90 -10.21
N THR A 369 -15.31 21.66 -10.81
CA THR A 369 -16.47 21.12 -10.10
C THR A 369 -16.49 19.61 -10.17
N VAL A 370 -17.00 18.99 -9.11
CA VAL A 370 -17.18 17.54 -8.99
C VAL A 370 -18.66 17.25 -8.79
N ASP A 371 -19.22 16.39 -9.64
CA ASP A 371 -20.61 15.98 -9.58
C ASP A 371 -20.74 14.53 -10.09
N GLU A 372 -21.44 13.68 -9.34
CA GLU A 372 -21.69 12.27 -9.68
C GLU A 372 -20.46 11.48 -10.19
N GLY A 373 -19.29 11.66 -9.57
CA GLY A 373 -18.06 10.97 -9.99
C GLY A 373 -17.49 11.46 -11.33
N ARG A 374 -17.83 12.71 -11.72
CA ARG A 374 -17.30 13.40 -12.89
C ARG A 374 -16.71 14.75 -12.49
N VAL A 375 -15.75 15.21 -13.27
CA VAL A 375 -15.06 16.49 -13.11
C VAL A 375 -15.43 17.39 -14.29
N ALA A 376 -15.71 18.66 -14.03
CA ALA A 376 -16.08 19.63 -15.06
C ALA A 376 -15.50 21.01 -14.81
N LEU A 377 -15.45 21.85 -15.86
CA LEU A 377 -15.19 23.27 -15.69
C LEU A 377 -16.38 23.95 -14.97
N PRO A 378 -16.14 24.87 -14.02
CA PRO A 378 -17.23 25.60 -13.38
C PRO A 378 -18.06 26.36 -14.41
N GLY A 379 -19.39 26.23 -14.32
CA GLY A 379 -20.33 26.94 -15.19
C GLY A 379 -20.46 26.39 -16.61
N VAL A 380 -19.70 25.35 -17.00
CA VAL A 380 -19.81 24.75 -18.32
C VAL A 380 -20.88 23.66 -18.31
N ALA A 381 -22.05 23.99 -18.84
CA ALA A 381 -23.13 23.04 -19.09
C ALA A 381 -22.97 22.33 -20.44
N SER A 382 -23.69 21.22 -20.62
CA SER A 382 -23.77 20.56 -21.93
C SER A 382 -24.44 21.48 -22.95
N ALA A 383 -23.78 21.70 -24.09
CA ALA A 383 -24.28 22.53 -25.18
C ALA A 383 -24.66 21.63 -26.37
N LEU A 384 -25.87 21.82 -26.90
CA LEU A 384 -26.37 21.06 -28.05
C LEU A 384 -25.90 21.62 -29.39
N GLY A 385 -25.25 22.78 -29.38
CA GLY A 385 -24.70 23.41 -30.59
C GLY A 385 -25.79 23.69 -31.62
N PRO A 386 -25.62 23.29 -32.90
CA PRO A 386 -26.62 23.50 -33.93
C PRO A 386 -28.00 22.89 -33.62
N ALA A 387 -28.05 21.83 -32.79
CA ALA A 387 -29.30 21.16 -32.42
C ALA A 387 -30.11 21.93 -31.36
N GLU A 388 -29.61 23.05 -30.83
CA GLU A 388 -30.28 23.85 -29.81
C GLU A 388 -31.61 24.46 -30.33
N ALA A 389 -31.62 24.97 -31.56
CA ALA A 389 -32.83 25.51 -32.18
C ALA A 389 -33.88 24.42 -32.42
N GLY A 390 -33.45 23.24 -32.89
CA GLY A 390 -34.31 22.08 -33.06
C GLY A 390 -34.90 21.60 -31.73
N LEU A 391 -34.09 21.57 -30.66
CA LEU A 391 -34.61 21.23 -29.33
C LEU A 391 -35.67 22.22 -28.85
N ARG A 392 -35.46 23.53 -28.98
CA ARG A 392 -36.45 24.53 -28.55
C ARG A 392 -37.78 24.38 -29.28
N ALA A 393 -37.75 24.12 -30.60
CA ALA A 393 -38.97 23.86 -31.36
C ALA A 393 -39.74 22.63 -30.84
N ILE A 394 -39.01 21.57 -30.46
CA ILE A 394 -39.61 20.39 -29.83
C ILE A 394 -40.16 20.72 -28.44
N GLU A 395 -39.43 21.48 -27.62
CA GLU A 395 -39.89 21.90 -26.28
C GLU A 395 -41.18 22.74 -26.35
N GLU A 396 -41.24 23.71 -27.27
CA GLU A 396 -42.42 24.56 -27.52
C GLU A 396 -43.61 23.72 -27.98
N ARG A 397 -43.40 22.79 -28.91
CA ARG A 397 -44.45 21.86 -29.34
C ARG A 397 -44.96 21.02 -28.19
N LEU A 398 -44.06 20.43 -27.40
CA LEU A 398 -44.43 19.62 -26.24
C LEU A 398 -45.03 20.47 -25.10
N ALA A 399 -44.84 21.79 -25.09
CA ALA A 399 -45.50 22.67 -24.13
C ALA A 399 -46.96 22.94 -24.51
N ALA A 400 -47.23 23.04 -25.82
CA ALA A 400 -48.58 23.15 -26.34
C ALA A 400 -49.36 21.83 -26.23
N ASP A 401 -48.70 20.71 -26.55
CA ASP A 401 -49.26 19.36 -26.44
C ASP A 401 -48.27 18.39 -25.77
N PRO A 402 -48.39 18.20 -24.43
CA PRO A 402 -47.45 17.40 -23.63
C PRO A 402 -47.28 15.94 -24.06
N PHE A 403 -48.26 15.38 -24.77
CA PHE A 403 -48.27 13.96 -25.14
C PHE A 403 -48.14 13.74 -26.66
N ALA A 404 -47.97 14.81 -27.45
CA ALA A 404 -47.61 14.73 -28.87
C ALA A 404 -46.09 14.54 -29.05
N ALA A 405 -45.59 13.38 -28.63
CA ALA A 405 -44.17 13.06 -28.76
C ALA A 405 -43.75 13.01 -30.25
N PRO A 406 -42.60 13.62 -30.62
CA PRO A 406 -42.05 13.52 -31.97
C PRO A 406 -41.92 12.10 -32.52
N GLU A 407 -41.94 12.00 -33.84
CA GLU A 407 -41.44 10.83 -34.56
C GLU A 407 -39.92 10.91 -34.77
N ALA A 408 -39.28 9.78 -35.09
CA ALA A 408 -37.82 9.70 -35.17
C ALA A 408 -37.23 10.51 -36.34
N ASP A 409 -37.95 10.59 -37.46
CA ASP A 409 -37.61 11.40 -38.63
C ASP A 409 -37.71 12.90 -38.34
N GLU A 410 -38.70 13.33 -37.56
CA GLU A 410 -38.81 14.71 -37.09
C GLU A 410 -37.65 15.10 -36.16
N LEU A 411 -37.27 14.20 -35.23
CA LEU A 411 -36.11 14.40 -34.36
C LEU A 411 -34.82 14.49 -35.18
N ALA A 412 -34.66 13.63 -36.17
CA ALA A 412 -33.52 13.67 -37.08
C ALA A 412 -33.48 14.98 -37.89
N ALA A 413 -34.62 15.44 -38.41
CA ALA A 413 -34.76 16.71 -39.12
C ALA A 413 -34.44 17.92 -38.22
N ALA A 414 -34.75 17.84 -36.93
CA ALA A 414 -34.38 18.82 -35.91
C ALA A 414 -32.90 18.73 -35.47
N GLY A 415 -32.11 17.82 -36.04
CA GLY A 415 -30.71 17.61 -35.67
C GLY A 415 -30.51 16.89 -34.33
N LEU A 416 -31.56 16.26 -33.79
CA LEU A 416 -31.57 15.58 -32.50
C LEU A 416 -31.32 14.08 -32.67
N GLY A 417 -30.05 13.70 -32.78
CA GLY A 417 -29.64 12.30 -32.72
C GLY A 417 -29.63 11.71 -31.29
N PRO A 418 -29.31 10.41 -31.14
CA PRO A 418 -29.29 9.73 -29.84
C PRO A 418 -28.39 10.40 -28.79
N ARG A 419 -27.26 10.99 -29.22
CA ARG A 419 -26.32 11.71 -28.35
C ARG A 419 -26.90 13.04 -27.86
N GLN A 420 -27.54 13.80 -28.73
CA GLN A 420 -28.21 15.06 -28.41
C GLN A 420 -29.39 14.83 -27.46
N LEU A 421 -30.22 13.83 -27.75
CA LEU A 421 -31.33 13.43 -26.88
C LEU A 421 -30.84 12.99 -25.50
N ALA A 422 -29.76 12.22 -25.43
CA ALA A 422 -29.13 11.85 -24.16
C ALA A 422 -28.56 13.07 -23.40
N ALA A 423 -27.97 14.03 -24.10
CA ALA A 423 -27.49 15.28 -23.50
C ALA A 423 -28.65 16.14 -22.97
N ALA A 424 -29.71 16.32 -23.74
CA ALA A 424 -30.91 17.06 -23.34
C ALA A 424 -31.63 16.42 -22.14
N ALA A 425 -31.72 15.08 -22.13
CA ALA A 425 -32.30 14.35 -21.01
C ALA A 425 -31.46 14.49 -19.73
N ARG A 426 -30.13 14.39 -19.82
CA ARG A 426 -29.23 14.64 -18.68
C ARG A 426 -29.27 16.08 -18.18
N ALA A 427 -29.53 17.03 -19.07
CA ALA A 427 -29.74 18.44 -18.71
C ALA A 427 -31.13 18.70 -18.09
N GLY A 428 -31.99 17.67 -17.97
CA GLY A 428 -33.34 17.80 -17.42
C GLY A 428 -34.32 18.54 -18.33
N ARG A 429 -34.00 18.71 -19.62
CA ARG A 429 -34.82 19.43 -20.59
C ARG A 429 -35.91 18.58 -21.22
N LEU A 430 -35.67 17.28 -21.31
CA LEU A 430 -36.59 16.29 -21.85
C LEU A 430 -36.57 15.01 -21.00
N LEU A 431 -37.66 14.25 -21.04
CA LEU A 431 -37.73 12.90 -20.52
C LEU A 431 -37.70 11.91 -21.70
N ARG A 432 -36.75 10.97 -21.67
CA ARG A 432 -36.69 9.85 -22.61
C ARG A 432 -37.37 8.63 -22.01
N LEU A 433 -38.40 8.16 -22.69
CA LEU A 433 -39.12 6.93 -22.38
C LEU A 433 -38.57 5.77 -23.25
N PRO A 434 -38.88 4.52 -22.91
CA PRO A 434 -38.58 3.37 -23.77
C PRO A 434 -39.12 3.55 -25.21
N GLY A 435 -38.44 2.95 -26.19
CA GLY A 435 -38.85 3.07 -27.60
C GLY A 435 -38.58 4.43 -28.25
N GLU A 436 -37.56 5.15 -27.76
CA GLU A 436 -37.13 6.48 -28.26
C GLU A 436 -38.20 7.58 -28.20
N VAL A 437 -39.23 7.39 -27.38
CA VAL A 437 -40.27 8.39 -27.16
C VAL A 437 -39.74 9.49 -26.25
N VAL A 438 -39.90 10.74 -26.68
CA VAL A 438 -39.42 11.93 -25.97
C VAL A 438 -40.61 12.79 -25.56
N VAL A 439 -40.69 13.13 -24.29
CA VAL A 439 -41.76 13.98 -23.72
C VAL A 439 -41.15 15.05 -22.81
N GLN A 440 -41.96 15.98 -22.31
CA GLN A 440 -41.48 16.95 -21.32
C GLN A 440 -41.10 16.27 -20.00
N PRO A 441 -40.15 16.83 -19.24
CA PRO A 441 -39.78 16.34 -17.90
C PRO A 441 -40.98 16.19 -16.95
N ILE A 442 -41.94 17.13 -17.05
CA ILE A 442 -43.15 17.17 -16.23
C ILE A 442 -44.30 16.32 -16.79
N ALA A 443 -44.17 15.78 -18.01
CA ALA A 443 -45.25 15.05 -18.69
C ALA A 443 -45.73 13.84 -17.87
N ALA A 444 -44.83 13.16 -17.15
CA ALA A 444 -45.21 12.07 -16.25
C ALA A 444 -46.16 12.53 -15.12
N ALA A 445 -45.91 13.71 -14.54
CA ALA A 445 -46.78 14.27 -13.50
C ALA A 445 -48.11 14.78 -14.09
N GLN A 446 -48.08 15.42 -15.26
CA GLN A 446 -49.28 15.85 -15.97
C GLN A 446 -50.17 14.65 -16.35
N ALA A 447 -49.55 13.54 -16.78
CA ALA A 447 -50.28 12.30 -17.08
C ALA A 447 -51.02 11.79 -15.86
N MET A 448 -50.40 11.81 -14.67
CA MET A 448 -51.06 11.37 -13.43
C MET A 448 -52.30 12.19 -13.10
N VAL A 449 -52.27 13.51 -13.32
CA VAL A 449 -53.45 14.38 -13.09
C VAL A 449 -54.63 13.99 -13.98
N VAL A 450 -54.35 13.61 -15.23
CA VAL A 450 -55.38 13.15 -16.17
C VAL A 450 -55.85 11.74 -15.82
N LEU A 451 -54.93 10.81 -15.61
CA LEU A 451 -55.24 9.40 -15.34
C LEU A 451 -55.99 9.20 -14.02
N ALA A 452 -55.73 10.02 -13.00
CA ALA A 452 -56.44 9.97 -11.72
C ALA A 452 -57.93 10.34 -11.82
N ARG A 453 -58.35 11.04 -12.89
CA ARG A 453 -59.75 11.40 -13.14
C ARG A 453 -60.54 10.31 -13.87
N LEU A 454 -59.86 9.30 -14.41
CA LEU A 454 -60.51 8.17 -15.05
C LEU A 454 -61.14 7.25 -13.99
N PRO A 455 -62.25 6.57 -14.31
CA PRO A 455 -62.72 5.43 -13.53
C PRO A 455 -61.60 4.39 -13.39
N GLN A 456 -61.32 3.96 -12.14
CA GLN A 456 -60.27 2.99 -11.83
C GLN A 456 -60.89 1.60 -11.64
N PRO A 457 -60.27 0.52 -12.15
CA PRO A 457 -59.11 0.51 -13.04
C PRO A 457 -59.47 0.92 -14.48
N PHE A 458 -58.49 1.45 -15.23
CA PHE A 458 -58.64 1.87 -16.62
C PHE A 458 -57.84 0.98 -17.59
N THR A 459 -58.33 0.91 -18.83
CA THR A 459 -57.67 0.23 -19.95
C THR A 459 -56.66 1.15 -20.65
N LEU A 460 -55.75 0.55 -21.43
CA LEU A 460 -54.84 1.32 -22.30
C LEU A 460 -55.60 2.25 -23.28
N SER A 461 -56.75 1.81 -23.82
CA SER A 461 -57.54 2.66 -24.74
C SER A 461 -58.08 3.88 -24.01
N GLN A 462 -58.66 3.70 -22.81
CA GLN A 462 -59.17 4.81 -22.00
C GLN A 462 -58.06 5.79 -21.60
N ALA A 463 -56.88 5.29 -21.22
CA ALA A 463 -55.72 6.13 -20.95
C ALA A 463 -55.26 6.92 -22.18
N ARG A 464 -55.16 6.24 -23.34
CA ARG A 464 -54.77 6.86 -24.61
C ARG A 464 -55.74 7.97 -25.00
N ASP A 465 -57.04 7.69 -24.94
CA ASP A 465 -58.09 8.62 -25.36
C ASP A 465 -58.16 9.82 -24.41
N ALA A 466 -57.98 9.60 -23.10
CA ALA A 466 -57.93 10.67 -22.09
C ALA A 466 -56.68 11.56 -22.19
N LEU A 467 -55.53 10.97 -22.52
CA LEU A 467 -54.27 11.69 -22.73
C LEU A 467 -54.18 12.32 -24.14
N GLY A 468 -55.16 12.08 -25.02
CA GLY A 468 -55.18 12.62 -26.37
C GLY A 468 -53.98 12.17 -27.23
N THR A 469 -53.43 10.98 -26.99
CA THR A 469 -52.16 10.54 -27.59
C THR A 469 -52.30 9.24 -28.39
N THR A 470 -51.19 8.71 -28.90
CA THR A 470 -51.16 7.44 -29.64
C THR A 470 -50.71 6.28 -28.75
N ARG A 471 -50.92 5.04 -29.21
CA ARG A 471 -50.42 3.85 -28.50
C ARG A 471 -48.90 3.86 -28.36
N ARG A 472 -48.18 4.44 -29.33
CA ARG A 472 -46.71 4.57 -29.32
C ARG A 472 -46.21 5.35 -28.10
N VAL A 473 -46.95 6.38 -27.68
CA VAL A 473 -46.58 7.23 -26.54
C VAL A 473 -47.20 6.75 -25.23
N ALA A 474 -48.48 6.34 -25.26
CA ALA A 474 -49.20 5.90 -24.07
C ALA A 474 -48.56 4.67 -23.40
N VAL A 475 -48.06 3.70 -24.18
CA VAL A 475 -47.47 2.48 -23.63
C VAL A 475 -46.16 2.77 -22.86
N PRO A 476 -45.12 3.40 -23.44
CA PRO A 476 -43.89 3.71 -22.72
C PRO A 476 -44.09 4.68 -21.55
N LEU A 477 -45.05 5.60 -21.66
CA LEU A 477 -45.38 6.52 -20.57
C LEU A 477 -45.97 5.77 -19.38
N LEU A 478 -46.94 4.87 -19.60
CA LEU A 478 -47.50 4.03 -18.54
C LEU A 478 -46.46 3.08 -17.94
N GLU A 479 -45.56 2.51 -18.75
CA GLU A 479 -44.46 1.67 -18.24
C GLU A 479 -43.48 2.44 -17.36
N HIS A 480 -43.20 3.69 -17.72
CA HIS A 480 -42.38 4.58 -16.90
C HIS A 480 -43.05 4.97 -15.58
N LEU A 481 -44.38 5.18 -15.59
CA LEU A 481 -45.19 5.41 -14.40
C LEU A 481 -45.25 4.16 -13.50
N ASP A 482 -45.40 2.97 -14.11
CA ASP A 482 -45.37 1.67 -13.44
C ASP A 482 -43.99 1.48 -12.75
N GLY A 483 -42.89 1.77 -13.46
CA GLY A 483 -41.52 1.70 -12.92
C GLY A 483 -41.24 2.69 -11.79
N ARG A 484 -41.96 3.81 -11.73
CA ARG A 484 -41.93 4.76 -10.60
C ARG A 484 -42.88 4.39 -9.46
N GLY A 485 -43.73 3.37 -9.65
CA GLY A 485 -44.75 2.95 -8.69
C GLY A 485 -45.95 3.89 -8.59
N TRP A 486 -46.16 4.79 -9.56
CA TRP A 486 -47.29 5.72 -9.56
C TRP A 486 -48.56 5.09 -10.13
N THR A 487 -48.40 4.11 -11.02
CA THR A 487 -49.46 3.24 -11.52
C THR A 487 -49.06 1.79 -11.31
N ARG A 488 -50.05 0.89 -11.31
CA ARG A 488 -49.82 -0.54 -11.19
C ARG A 488 -50.71 -1.30 -12.16
N ARG A 489 -50.16 -2.33 -12.80
CA ARG A 489 -50.93 -3.29 -13.58
C ARG A 489 -51.71 -4.22 -12.64
N VAL A 490 -53.04 -4.24 -12.80
CA VAL A 490 -53.94 -5.13 -12.07
C VAL A 490 -54.02 -6.48 -12.77
N ASP A 491 -54.06 -6.47 -14.11
CA ASP A 491 -53.95 -7.64 -14.98
C ASP A 491 -53.29 -7.26 -16.32
N GLY A 492 -53.42 -8.12 -17.35
CA GLY A 492 -52.82 -7.88 -18.67
C GLY A 492 -53.39 -6.68 -19.45
N GLN A 493 -54.58 -6.17 -19.08
CA GLN A 493 -55.30 -5.12 -19.82
C GLN A 493 -55.66 -3.89 -18.96
N LEU A 494 -55.74 -4.05 -17.64
CA LEU A 494 -56.18 -3.04 -16.69
C LEU A 494 -55.02 -2.51 -15.82
N ARG A 495 -55.02 -1.19 -15.62
CA ARG A 495 -54.12 -0.47 -14.72
C ARG A 495 -54.92 0.38 -13.74
N GLU A 496 -54.35 0.63 -12.58
CA GLU A 496 -54.89 1.59 -11.62
C GLU A 496 -53.81 2.55 -11.13
N VAL A 497 -54.23 3.74 -10.72
CA VAL A 497 -53.39 4.70 -10.00
C VAL A 497 -53.14 4.19 -8.58
N VAL A 498 -51.87 4.15 -8.18
CA VAL A 498 -51.47 3.83 -6.80
C VAL A 498 -51.66 5.09 -5.96
N ARG A 499 -52.51 5.01 -4.94
CA ARG A 499 -52.77 6.12 -3.99
C ARG A 499 -51.75 6.20 -2.89
#